data_AF-A0A1D9LC96-F1
#
_entry.id   AF-A0A1D9LC96-F1
#
_cell.length_a   1.000
_cell.length_b   1.000
_cell.length_c   1.000
_cell.angle_alpha   90.00
_cell.angle_beta   90.00
_cell.angle_gamma   90.00
#
_symmetry.space_group_name_H-M   'P 1'
#
loop_
_entity.id
_entity.type
_entity.pdbx_description
1 polymer ?
#
loop_
_entity_poly.entity_id
_entity_poly.type
_entity_poly.pdbx_seq_one_letter_code
_entity_poly.pdbx_strand_id
1 'polypeptide(L)' 'MEDIKMVLSPLREARKRMGMTQPELARQVSVTQGHISRLESRKDNASPDLAKRLAQVLDIPVTKILYPDE' A
#
# COMPACT_ATOMS: atom_id res chain seq x y z
N MET A 1 -24.52 7.42 -11.72
CA MET A 1 -23.04 7.34 -11.63
C MET A 1 -22.75 7.35 -10.15
N GLU A 2 -22.59 6.16 -9.56
CA GLU A 2 -22.41 6.05 -8.12
C GLU A 2 -21.05 6.65 -7.73
N ASP A 3 -21.10 7.74 -6.97
CA ASP A 3 -20.01 8.22 -6.13
C ASP A 3 -19.71 7.14 -5.07
N ILE A 4 -19.09 6.04 -5.51
CA ILE A 4 -18.42 5.11 -4.63
C ILE A 4 -17.29 5.92 -4.02
N LYS A 5 -17.47 6.37 -2.77
CA LYS A 5 -16.38 6.71 -1.87
C LYS A 5 -15.36 5.57 -1.95
N MET A 6 -14.37 5.68 -2.83
CA MET A 6 -13.21 4.81 -2.86
C MET A 6 -12.54 5.00 -1.51
N VAL A 7 -12.81 4.11 -0.56
CA VAL A 7 -12.00 3.97 0.63
C VAL A 7 -10.60 3.64 0.11
N LEU A 8 -9.72 4.66 0.09
CA LEU A 8 -8.35 4.47 -0.33
C LEU A 8 -7.70 3.60 0.73
N SER A 9 -7.04 2.52 0.33
CA SER A 9 -6.28 1.72 1.29
C SER A 9 -5.28 2.60 2.04
N PRO A 10 -5.02 2.36 3.34
CA PRO A 10 -4.00 3.07 4.11
C PRO A 10 -2.64 3.07 3.41
N LEU A 11 -2.32 1.99 2.70
CA LEU A 11 -1.15 1.87 1.84
C LEU A 11 -1.11 2.92 0.72
N ARG A 12 -2.21 3.06 -0.03
CA ARG A 12 -2.34 4.03 -1.12
C ARG A 12 -2.27 5.46 -0.60
N GLU A 13 -2.90 5.74 0.53
CA GLU A 13 -2.86 7.05 1.16
C GLU A 13 -1.45 7.41 1.62
N ALA A 14 -0.76 6.49 2.30
CA ALA A 14 0.60 6.71 2.76
C ALA A 14 1.57 6.94 1.59
N ARG A 15 1.47 6.12 0.53
CA ARG A 15 2.27 6.34 -0.69
C ARG A 15 2.05 7.73 -1.28
N LYS A 16 0.79 8.16 -1.39
CA LYS A 16 0.46 9.49 -1.92
C LYS A 16 0.98 10.63 -1.02
N ARG A 17 0.92 10.48 0.30
CA ARG A 17 1.51 11.45 1.25
C ARG A 17 3.02 11.59 1.06
N MET A 18 3.70 10.50 0.73
CA MET A 18 5.13 10.48 0.40
C MET A 18 5.45 11.01 -1.00
N GLY A 19 4.45 11.43 -1.79
CA GLY A 19 4.65 11.92 -3.16
C GLY A 19 5.11 10.84 -4.15
N MET A 20 5.01 9.56 -3.78
CA MET A 20 5.51 8.45 -4.61
C MET A 20 4.45 7.95 -5.59
N THR A 21 4.87 7.52 -6.77
CA THR A 21 4.11 6.69 -7.71
C THR A 21 4.17 5.20 -7.32
N GLN A 22 3.27 4.37 -7.85
CA GLN A 22 3.29 2.92 -7.57
C GLN A 22 4.61 2.25 -8.05
N PRO A 23 5.16 2.55 -9.24
CA PRO A 23 6.48 2.03 -9.64
C PRO A 23 7.61 2.44 -8.69
N GLU A 24 7.59 3.65 -8.15
CA GLU A 24 8.62 4.12 -7.20
C GLU A 24 8.59 3.32 -5.90
N LEU A 25 7.40 3.17 -5.30
CA LEU A 25 7.25 2.34 -4.10
C LEU A 25 7.65 0.88 -4.38
N ALA A 26 7.23 0.33 -5.52
CA ALA A 26 7.55 -1.03 -5.93
C ALA A 26 9.07 -1.27 -6.00
N ARG A 27 9.83 -0.33 -6.57
CA ARG A 27 11.29 -0.38 -6.60
C ARG A 27 11.91 -0.35 -5.21
N GLN A 28 11.40 0.48 -4.30
CA GLN A 28 11.96 0.57 -2.94
C GLN A 28 11.77 -0.69 -2.09
N VAL A 29 10.70 -1.45 -2.35
CA VAL A 29 10.40 -2.68 -1.60
C VAL A 29 10.63 -3.97 -2.39
N SER A 30 11.30 -3.86 -3.55
CA SER A 30 11.71 -4.95 -4.43
C SER A 30 10.56 -5.84 -4.92
N VAL A 31 9.47 -5.23 -5.37
CA VAL A 31 8.31 -5.92 -5.98
C VAL A 31 7.92 -5.28 -7.32
N THR A 32 6.97 -5.88 -8.03
CA THR A 32 6.43 -5.29 -9.26
C THR A 32 5.41 -4.20 -8.95
N GLN A 33 5.24 -3.23 -9.84
CA GLN A 33 4.18 -2.23 -9.72
C GLN A 33 2.78 -2.88 -9.69
N GLY A 34 2.58 -3.95 -10.46
CA GLY A 34 1.33 -4.71 -10.46
C GLY A 34 1.00 -5.29 -9.08
N HIS A 35 2.01 -5.76 -8.33
CA HIS A 35 1.82 -6.23 -6.96
C HIS A 35 1.38 -5.09 -6.04
N ILE A 36 2.01 -3.91 -6.10
CA ILE A 36 1.56 -2.71 -5.34
C ILE A 36 0.11 -2.35 -5.70
N SER A 37 -0.25 -2.38 -6.97
CA SER A 37 -1.63 -2.09 -7.42
C SER A 37 -2.65 -3.08 -6.82
N ARG A 38 -2.32 -4.37 -6.77
CA ARG A 38 -3.19 -5.40 -6.15
C ARG A 38 -3.34 -5.21 -4.65
N LEU A 39 -2.25 -4.89 -3.94
CA LEU A 39 -2.29 -4.55 -2.52
C LEU A 39 -3.13 -3.30 -2.24
N GLU A 40 -2.94 -2.24 -3.04
CA GLU A 40 -3.70 -0.99 -2.88
C GLU A 40 -5.19 -1.13 -3.17
N SER A 41 -5.55 -2.10 -4.01
CA SER A 41 -6.94 -2.43 -4.41
C SER A 41 -7.55 -3.59 -3.63
N ARG A 42 -6.90 -4.05 -2.54
CA ARG A 42 -7.38 -5.16 -1.70
C ARG A 42 -7.54 -6.50 -2.41
N LYS A 43 -6.92 -6.66 -3.58
CA LYS A 43 -6.95 -7.93 -4.33
C LYS A 43 -5.98 -8.96 -3.74
N ASP A 44 -4.95 -8.50 -3.05
CA ASP A 44 -3.96 -9.31 -2.33
C ASP A 44 -3.68 -8.71 -0.95
N ASN A 45 -3.18 -9.56 -0.05
CA ASN A 45 -2.61 -9.15 1.23
C ASN A 45 -1.08 -9.16 1.16
N ALA A 46 -0.43 -8.23 1.88
CA ALA A 46 1.02 -8.24 2.00
C ALA A 46 1.47 -9.37 2.93
N SER A 47 2.58 -10.04 2.59
CA SER A 47 3.26 -10.91 3.55
C SER A 47 3.79 -10.08 4.73
N PRO A 48 3.99 -10.66 5.92
CA PRO A 48 4.56 -9.95 7.07
C PRO A 48 5.89 -9.24 6.78
N ASP A 49 6.73 -9.87 5.96
CA ASP A 49 8.02 -9.33 5.53
C ASP A 49 7.86 -8.13 4.57
N LEU A 50 6.99 -8.24 3.56
CA LEU A 50 6.70 -7.13 2.66
C LEU A 50 6.02 -5.97 3.41
N ALA A 51 5.11 -6.26 4.34
CA ALA A 51 4.44 -5.27 5.16
C ALA A 51 5.44 -4.47 6.00
N LYS A 52 6.45 -5.13 6.59
CA LYS A 52 7.54 -4.43 7.31
C LYS A 52 8.31 -3.47 6.40
N ARG A 53 8.70 -3.91 5.20
CA ARG A 53 9.39 -3.03 4.22
C ARG A 53 8.54 -1.83 3.83
N LEU A 54 7.27 -2.06 3.51
CA LEU A 54 6.33 -0.99 3.14
C LEU A 54 6.13 -0.01 4.30
N ALA A 55 5.98 -0.51 5.53
CA ALA A 55 5.82 0.30 6.73
C ALA A 55 7.02 1.21 6.98
N GLN A 56 8.24 0.68 6.80
CA GLN A 56 9.49 1.45 6.91
C GLN A 56 9.60 2.54 5.84
N VAL A 57 9.29 2.21 4.58
CA VAL A 57 9.37 3.17 3.47
C VAL A 57 8.34 4.29 3.61
N LEU A 58 7.13 3.95 4.05
CA LEU A 58 5.99 4.86 4.09
C LEU A 58 5.80 5.56 5.43
N ASP A 59 6.67 5.26 6.41
CA ASP A 59 6.63 5.77 7.78
C ASP A 59 5.23 5.64 8.43
N ILE A 60 4.69 4.41 8.39
CA ILE A 60 3.41 4.08 9.03
C ILE A 60 3.50 2.79 9.84
N PRO A 61 2.63 2.58 10.84
CA PRO A 61 2.56 1.31 11.56
C PRO A 61 2.30 0.13 10.62
N VAL A 62 3.05 -0.96 10.77
CA VAL A 62 2.89 -2.19 9.97
C VAL A 62 1.47 -2.78 10.08
N THR A 63 0.78 -2.56 11.20
CA THR A 63 -0.61 -2.99 11.40
C THR A 63 -1.57 -2.33 10.41
N LYS A 64 -1.31 -1.09 9.96
CA LYS A 64 -2.11 -0.44 8.92
C LYS A 64 -1.94 -1.04 7.53
N ILE A 65 -0.96 -1.92 7.36
CA ILE A 65 -0.73 -2.67 6.13
C ILE A 65 -1.29 -4.10 6.25
N LEU A 66 -1.10 -4.74 7.40
CA LEU A 66 -1.56 -6.12 7.66
C LEU A 66 -3.05 -6.21 7.95
N TYR A 67 -3.61 -5.23 8.66
CA TYR A 67 -5.00 -5.18 9.10
C TYR A 67 -5.60 -3.84 8.70
N PRO A 68 -5.76 -3.61 7.40
CA PRO A 68 -5.96 -2.25 6.91
C PRO A 68 -7.43 -1.81 6.96
N ASP A 69 -8.31 -2.66 7.47
CA ASP A 69 -9.74 -2.40 7.73
C ASP A 69 -10.05 -2.35 9.24
N GLU A 70 -9.01 -2.47 10.09
CA GLU A 70 -9.03 -2.21 11.54
C GLU A 70 -8.54 -0.77 11.86
#